data_AF-A0A812F350-F1
#
_entry.id   AF-A0A812F350-F1
#
_cell.length_a   1.000
_cell.length_b   1.000
_cell.length_c   1.000
_cell.angle_alpha   90.00
_cell.angle_beta   90.00
_cell.angle_gamma   90.00
#
_symmetry.space_group_name_H-M   'P 1'
#
loop_
_entity.id
_entity.type
_entity.pdbx_description
1 polymer ?
#
loop_
_entity_poly.entity_id
_entity_poly.type
_entity_poly.pdbx_seq_one_letter_code
_entity_poly.pdbx_strand_id
1 'polypeptide(L)'
;MKYALLVFMVMITSVSGLITGEYLYGLLPYAHATENLFYGSSEFESLASTQLDKSSIFQINIQYDVGPNEIFNVKPMFSFYPESATSFVRIEEGSIDRLTRGSAGTITNAITVDSEFYLNNIFISVYFAGTDEEGNYYESGWIDSVLMEIGQQSTPIIPPVTNNQDHLKSLPPLKQMRAGIAPEDIICKEGFVIAIKTSNGNPSCMKPGTKAKLLERGWVS
;
A
#
# COMPACT_ATOMS: atom_id res chain seq x y z
N MET A 1 35.79 -6.31 9.18
CA MET A 1 34.71 -6.85 8.33
C MET A 1 34.39 -5.78 7.30
N LYS A 2 34.86 -5.96 6.06
CA LYS A 2 34.64 -5.06 4.90
C LYS A 2 34.02 -5.94 3.82
N TYR A 3 32.82 -5.61 3.35
CA TYR A 3 32.23 -6.29 2.20
C TYR A 3 32.55 -5.49 0.93
N ALA A 4 33.04 -6.22 -0.07
CA ALA A 4 33.63 -5.72 -1.29
C ALA A 4 32.59 -5.62 -2.42
N LEU A 5 32.74 -4.56 -3.22
CA LEU A 5 32.10 -4.35 -4.51
C LEU A 5 32.42 -5.51 -5.47
N LEU A 6 31.41 -6.11 -6.08
CA LEU A 6 31.57 -7.10 -7.16
C LEU A 6 31.38 -6.40 -8.50
N VAL A 7 32.49 -6.13 -9.20
CA VAL A 7 32.50 -5.71 -10.61
C VAL A 7 32.79 -6.96 -11.45
N PHE A 8 31.82 -7.41 -12.24
CA PHE A 8 32.04 -8.49 -13.22
C PHE A 8 32.66 -7.90 -14.50
N MET A 9 33.97 -8.08 -14.64
CA MET A 9 34.72 -7.78 -15.86
C MET A 9 34.71 -9.04 -16.73
N VAL A 10 33.97 -9.02 -17.85
CA VAL A 10 33.95 -10.14 -18.81
C VAL A 10 35.20 -10.06 -19.69
N MET A 11 36.12 -11.00 -19.49
CA MET A 11 37.32 -11.19 -20.30
C MET A 11 36.94 -11.93 -21.60
N ILE A 12 37.04 -11.25 -22.75
CA ILE A 12 36.90 -11.90 -24.07
C ILE A 12 38.30 -12.40 -24.47
N THR A 13 38.53 -13.71 -24.35
CA THR A 13 39.69 -14.35 -24.96
C THR A 13 39.44 -14.51 -26.46
N SER A 14 40.23 -13.79 -27.27
CA SER A 14 40.32 -13.95 -28.71
C SER A 14 40.79 -15.37 -29.06
N VAL A 15 39.96 -16.12 -29.80
CA VAL A 15 40.41 -17.27 -30.60
C VAL A 15 39.83 -17.08 -32.00
N SER A 16 40.68 -16.71 -32.95
CA SER A 16 40.33 -16.52 -34.35
C SER A 16 40.41 -17.87 -35.08
N GLY A 17 39.29 -18.33 -35.64
CA GLY A 17 39.23 -19.53 -36.48
C GLY A 17 37.91 -19.61 -37.28
N LEU A 18 38.01 -19.29 -38.58
CA LEU A 18 37.03 -19.44 -39.67
C LEU A 18 36.09 -20.68 -39.56
N ILE A 19 34.77 -20.52 -39.71
CA ILE A 19 33.98 -20.71 -40.96
C ILE A 19 32.46 -20.59 -40.70
N THR A 20 31.82 -19.77 -41.54
CA THR A 20 30.41 -19.76 -41.97
C THR A 20 29.36 -20.55 -41.17
N GLY A 21 28.58 -19.83 -40.37
CA GLY A 21 27.24 -20.21 -39.96
C GLY A 21 26.37 -18.96 -39.93
N GLU A 22 25.36 -18.89 -40.80
CA GLU A 22 24.32 -17.86 -40.77
C GLU A 22 23.60 -17.93 -39.42
N TYR A 23 23.97 -17.03 -38.50
CA TYR A 23 23.15 -16.76 -37.32
C TYR A 23 22.24 -15.60 -37.65
N LEU A 24 20.98 -15.95 -37.90
CA LEU A 24 19.86 -15.02 -37.90
C LEU A 24 19.83 -14.39 -36.49
N TYR A 25 20.46 -13.23 -36.32
CA TYR A 25 20.29 -12.42 -35.13
C TYR A 25 18.84 -11.93 -35.16
N GLY A 26 17.98 -12.66 -34.45
CA GLY A 26 16.70 -12.12 -34.02
C GLY A 26 17.00 -10.89 -33.18
N LEU A 27 16.95 -9.72 -33.80
CA LEU A 27 16.78 -8.47 -33.10
C LEU A 27 15.40 -8.56 -32.45
N LEU A 28 15.36 -9.04 -31.20
CA LEU A 28 14.27 -8.66 -30.33
C LEU A 28 14.35 -7.13 -30.25
N PRO A 29 13.32 -6.39 -30.68
CA PRO A 29 13.26 -4.99 -30.36
C PRO A 29 13.11 -4.94 -28.84
N TYR A 30 14.22 -4.72 -28.14
CA TYR A 30 14.16 -4.03 -26.85
C TYR A 30 13.58 -2.66 -27.17
N ALA A 31 12.25 -2.58 -27.20
CA ALA A 31 11.54 -1.35 -27.01
C ALA A 31 11.88 -0.91 -25.58
N HIS A 32 13.01 -0.22 -25.43
CA HIS A 32 13.24 0.63 -24.28
C HIS A 32 12.18 1.73 -24.40
N ALA A 33 10.99 1.50 -23.83
CA ALA A 33 10.18 2.61 -23.41
C ALA A 33 11.03 3.33 -22.36
N THR A 34 11.69 4.41 -22.76
CA THR A 34 12.34 5.29 -21.80
C THR A 34 11.22 5.90 -20.98
N GLU A 35 10.97 5.32 -19.82
CA GLU A 35 10.07 5.92 -18.82
C GLU A 35 10.65 7.29 -18.46
N ASN A 36 9.84 8.32 -18.67
CA ASN A 36 10.19 9.68 -18.32
C ASN A 36 10.18 9.77 -16.79
N LEU A 37 11.37 9.79 -16.20
CA LEU A 37 11.53 9.79 -14.75
C LEU A 37 12.16 11.09 -14.27
N PHE A 38 11.75 11.50 -13.07
CA PHE A 38 12.43 12.53 -12.30
C PHE A 38 12.80 11.99 -10.92
N TYR A 39 13.83 12.56 -10.30
CA TYR A 39 14.44 12.07 -9.07
C TYR A 39 14.63 13.18 -8.05
N GLY A 40 14.61 12.77 -6.79
CA GLY A 40 14.65 13.63 -5.63
C GLY A 40 14.49 12.80 -4.36
N SER A 41 13.97 13.43 -3.32
CA SER A 41 13.60 12.78 -2.06
C SER A 41 12.31 13.37 -1.51
N SER A 42 11.61 12.63 -0.66
CA SER A 42 10.50 13.19 0.12
C SER A 42 10.53 12.82 1.59
N GLU A 43 9.82 13.62 2.38
CA GLU A 43 9.62 13.41 3.81
C GLU A 43 8.15 13.65 4.17
N PHE A 44 7.60 12.75 4.97
CA PHE A 44 6.25 12.86 5.50
C PHE A 44 6.26 13.60 6.83
N GLU A 45 5.38 14.58 6.96
CA GLU A 45 5.17 15.32 8.21
C GLU A 45 3.75 15.07 8.72
N SER A 46 3.62 14.78 10.02
CA SER A 46 2.35 14.60 10.75
C SER A 46 1.49 13.37 10.39
N LEU A 47 1.98 12.41 9.59
CA LEU A 47 1.20 11.24 9.16
C LEU A 47 1.28 10.01 10.10
N ALA A 48 1.98 10.10 11.23
CA ALA A 48 2.27 8.96 12.10
C ALA A 48 1.01 8.29 12.69
N SER A 49 -0.05 9.07 12.94
CA SER A 49 -1.31 8.51 13.45
C SER A 49 -2.56 9.30 13.04
N THR A 50 -3.70 8.63 12.90
CA THR A 50 -5.01 9.25 12.60
C THR A 50 -6.14 8.66 13.46
N GLN A 51 -7.31 9.31 13.50
CA GLN A 51 -8.51 8.78 14.17
C GLN A 51 -9.57 8.42 13.11
N LEU A 52 -10.36 7.38 13.38
CA LEU A 52 -11.46 6.97 12.50
C LEU A 52 -12.47 8.10 12.29
N ASP A 53 -12.98 8.21 11.06
CA ASP A 53 -13.93 9.21 10.56
C ASP A 53 -13.50 10.67 10.77
N LYS A 54 -12.24 10.92 11.13
CA LYS A 54 -11.67 12.26 11.27
C LYS A 54 -10.64 12.51 10.19
N SER A 55 -10.84 13.60 9.46
CA SER A 55 -9.86 14.09 8.52
C SER A 55 -8.58 14.52 9.26
N SER A 56 -7.46 13.94 8.87
CA SER A 56 -6.12 14.26 9.39
C SER A 56 -5.30 14.86 8.27
N ILE A 57 -4.73 16.03 8.52
CA ILE A 57 -3.90 16.75 7.55
C ILE A 57 -2.47 16.28 7.70
N PHE A 58 -1.80 16.05 6.57
CA PHE A 58 -0.38 15.75 6.53
C PHE A 58 0.29 16.46 5.36
N GLN A 59 1.60 16.62 5.48
CA GLN A 59 2.40 17.26 4.46
C GLN A 59 3.44 16.28 3.93
N ILE A 60 3.70 16.40 2.63
CA ILE A 60 4.82 15.74 1.98
C ILE A 60 5.74 16.84 1.47
N ASN A 61 6.93 16.91 2.06
CA ASN A 61 7.98 17.79 1.59
C ASN A 61 8.79 17.06 0.54
N ILE A 62 8.97 17.66 -0.63
CA ILE A 62 9.68 17.08 -1.78
C ILE A 62 10.89 17.97 -2.06
N GLN A 63 12.06 17.35 -2.24
CA GLN A 63 13.25 17.97 -2.79
C GLN A 63 13.46 17.42 -4.20
N TYR A 64 13.54 18.29 -5.21
CA TYR A 64 13.68 17.89 -6.61
C TYR A 64 15.11 18.10 -7.10
N ASP A 65 15.78 17.05 -7.57
CA ASP A 65 17.22 17.08 -7.87
C ASP A 65 17.54 16.86 -9.35
N VAL A 66 16.92 15.86 -10.00
CA VAL A 66 17.29 15.43 -11.36
C VAL A 66 16.05 15.15 -12.21
N GLY A 67 15.97 15.72 -13.41
CA GLY A 67 14.86 15.48 -14.35
C GLY A 67 14.78 16.63 -15.35
N PRO A 68 13.63 17.02 -15.91
CA PRO A 68 13.42 18.29 -16.62
C PRO A 68 13.78 19.55 -15.80
N ASN A 69 13.65 20.75 -16.39
CA ASN A 69 13.91 21.99 -15.65
C ASN A 69 12.75 22.33 -14.71
N GLU A 70 11.53 22.09 -15.16
CA GLU A 70 10.29 22.31 -14.40
C GLU A 70 9.35 21.12 -14.61
N ILE A 71 8.63 20.76 -13.56
CA ILE A 71 7.50 19.84 -13.61
C ILE A 71 6.28 20.56 -13.08
N PHE A 72 5.19 20.51 -13.84
CA PHE A 72 3.92 21.13 -13.53
C PHE A 72 2.93 20.12 -12.96
N ASN A 73 2.01 20.63 -12.15
CA ASN A 73 0.91 19.88 -11.54
C ASN A 73 1.37 18.60 -10.84
N VAL A 74 2.48 18.69 -10.09
CA VAL A 74 3.06 17.56 -9.37
C VAL A 74 2.09 17.13 -8.29
N LYS A 75 1.61 15.90 -8.36
CA LYS A 75 0.68 15.32 -7.39
C LYS A 75 1.19 13.97 -6.86
N PRO A 76 0.86 13.62 -5.61
CA PRO A 76 1.17 12.32 -5.04
C PRO A 76 0.17 11.26 -5.52
N MET A 77 0.66 10.06 -5.75
CA MET A 77 -0.10 8.87 -6.12
C MET A 77 0.06 7.84 -4.99
N PHE A 78 -1.05 7.51 -4.34
CA PHE A 78 -1.05 6.68 -3.13
C PHE A 78 -1.45 5.23 -3.43
N SER A 79 -0.79 4.31 -2.73
CA SER A 79 -1.18 2.91 -2.63
C SER A 79 -1.18 2.47 -1.17
N PHE A 80 -2.11 1.58 -0.83
CA PHE A 80 -2.37 1.17 0.55
C PHE A 80 -2.16 -0.33 0.71
N TYR A 81 -1.53 -0.72 1.82
CA TYR A 81 -1.39 -2.11 2.22
C TYR A 81 -1.93 -2.32 3.65
N PRO A 82 -2.78 -3.35 3.86
CA PRO A 82 -3.27 -4.30 2.86
C PRO A 82 -4.18 -3.61 1.82
N GLU A 83 -4.24 -4.18 0.61
CA GLU A 83 -4.98 -3.58 -0.53
C GLU A 83 -6.46 -3.29 -0.19
N SER A 84 -7.05 -4.11 0.69
CA SER A 84 -8.40 -3.93 1.22
C SER A 84 -8.63 -2.56 1.87
N ALA A 85 -7.57 -1.90 2.38
CA ALA A 85 -7.64 -0.57 2.97
C ALA A 85 -8.08 0.50 1.96
N THR A 86 -7.81 0.31 0.67
CA THR A 86 -8.16 1.27 -0.40
C THR A 86 -9.65 1.60 -0.43
N SER A 87 -10.52 0.66 -0.06
CA SER A 87 -11.98 0.90 -0.01
C SER A 87 -12.44 1.74 1.19
N PHE A 88 -11.58 1.92 2.19
CA PHE A 88 -11.90 2.60 3.46
C PHE A 88 -11.11 3.90 3.66
N VAL A 89 -10.11 4.15 2.81
CA VAL A 89 -9.29 5.37 2.88
C VAL A 89 -9.80 6.37 1.85
N ARG A 90 -10.02 7.60 2.30
CA ARG A 90 -10.27 8.76 1.42
C ARG A 90 -9.10 9.73 1.53
N ILE A 91 -8.55 10.13 0.39
CA ILE A 91 -7.50 11.15 0.30
C ILE A 91 -8.07 12.37 -0.42
N GLU A 92 -7.87 13.54 0.17
CA GLU A 92 -7.97 14.83 -0.51
C GLU A 92 -6.55 15.21 -0.92
N GLU A 93 -6.25 15.03 -2.20
CA GLU A 93 -4.91 15.20 -2.77
C GLU A 93 -4.59 16.69 -2.98
N GLY A 94 -3.47 17.13 -2.43
CA GLY A 94 -2.85 18.38 -2.81
C GLY A 94 -2.02 18.25 -4.09
N SER A 95 -1.52 19.37 -4.58
CA SER A 95 -0.54 19.39 -5.68
C SER A 95 0.40 20.59 -5.57
N ILE A 96 1.48 20.55 -6.33
CA ILE A 96 2.36 21.69 -6.60
C ILE A 96 2.18 22.08 -8.05
N ASP A 97 1.73 23.31 -8.30
CA ASP A 97 1.50 23.81 -9.66
C ASP A 97 2.77 23.79 -10.51
N ARG A 98 3.92 24.10 -9.91
CA ARG A 98 5.23 24.14 -10.56
C ARG A 98 6.36 23.83 -9.59
N LEU A 99 7.17 22.84 -9.93
CA LEU A 99 8.36 22.41 -9.18
C LEU A 99 9.60 22.54 -10.08
N THR A 100 10.52 23.42 -9.70
CA THR A 100 11.74 23.69 -10.48
C THR A 100 12.90 22.82 -9.99
N ARG A 101 13.77 22.36 -10.90
CA ARG A 101 14.94 21.55 -10.52
C ARG A 101 15.83 22.27 -9.51
N GLY A 102 16.24 21.56 -8.47
CA GLY A 102 17.03 22.07 -7.34
C GLY A 102 16.19 22.77 -6.26
N SER A 103 14.86 22.82 -6.40
CA SER A 103 13.96 23.43 -5.42
C SER A 103 13.25 22.38 -4.56
N ALA A 104 12.69 22.86 -3.45
CA ALA A 104 11.79 22.09 -2.61
C ALA A 104 10.35 22.57 -2.79
N GLY A 105 9.39 21.67 -2.57
CA GLY A 105 7.97 21.97 -2.54
C GLY A 105 7.27 21.17 -1.44
N THR A 106 6.09 21.65 -1.04
CA THR A 106 5.27 20.99 -0.02
C THR A 106 3.90 20.71 -0.57
N ILE A 107 3.45 19.46 -0.45
CA ILE A 107 2.10 19.04 -0.81
C ILE A 107 1.31 18.82 0.49
N THR A 108 0.25 19.58 0.69
CA THR A 108 -0.67 19.37 1.82
C THR A 108 -1.81 18.46 1.37
N ASN A 109 -2.03 17.38 2.10
CA ASN A 109 -3.07 16.39 1.82
C ASN A 109 -3.92 16.20 3.08
N ALA A 110 -5.12 15.68 2.90
CA ALA A 110 -5.92 15.18 4.01
C ALA A 110 -6.29 13.72 3.79
N ILE A 111 -6.23 12.94 4.87
CA ILE A 111 -6.62 11.53 4.89
C ILE A 111 -7.75 11.32 5.89
N THR A 112 -8.75 10.54 5.48
CA THR A 112 -9.80 10.05 6.38
C THR A 112 -9.88 8.54 6.23
N VAL A 113 -9.88 7.84 7.37
CA VAL A 113 -10.09 6.39 7.41
C VAL A 113 -11.48 6.11 7.97
N ASP A 114 -12.30 5.40 7.20
CA ASP A 114 -13.66 5.02 7.57
C ASP A 114 -13.67 4.10 8.81
N SER A 115 -14.59 4.32 9.74
CA SER A 115 -14.74 3.49 10.96
C SER A 115 -15.12 2.03 10.71
N GLU A 116 -15.45 1.64 9.47
CA GLU A 116 -15.55 0.25 9.07
C GLU A 116 -14.20 -0.47 8.92
N PHE A 117 -13.10 0.27 8.80
CA PHE A 117 -11.76 -0.30 8.77
C PHE A 117 -11.39 -0.91 10.13
N TYR A 118 -10.87 -2.14 10.10
CA TYR A 118 -10.71 -2.97 11.29
C TYR A 118 -9.26 -3.17 11.74
N LEU A 119 -8.28 -2.78 10.92
CA LEU A 119 -6.87 -2.89 11.29
C LEU A 119 -6.42 -1.62 12.01
N ASN A 120 -5.38 -1.78 12.83
CA ASN A 120 -4.82 -0.71 13.64
C ASN A 120 -3.78 0.10 12.88
N ASN A 121 -3.38 -0.37 11.70
CA ASN A 121 -2.34 0.24 10.91
C ASN A 121 -2.59 0.04 9.41
N ILE A 122 -2.10 1.01 8.63
CA ILE A 122 -2.07 0.97 7.17
C ILE A 122 -0.65 1.34 6.76
N PHE A 123 -0.08 0.57 5.83
CA PHE A 123 1.14 0.96 5.17
C PHE A 123 0.79 1.73 3.90
N ILE A 124 1.31 2.94 3.78
CA ILE A 124 1.03 3.85 2.67
C ILE A 124 2.31 3.95 1.85
N SER A 125 2.24 3.69 0.55
CA SER A 125 3.35 3.99 -0.38
C SER A 125 2.93 5.10 -1.33
N VAL A 126 3.82 6.06 -1.53
CA VAL A 126 3.61 7.23 -2.38
C VAL A 126 4.69 7.33 -3.43
N TYR A 127 4.26 7.65 -4.65
CA TYR A 127 5.13 8.17 -5.71
C TYR A 127 4.50 9.45 -6.26
N PHE A 128 5.19 10.18 -7.12
CA PHE A 128 4.75 11.48 -7.61
C PHE A 128 4.68 11.47 -9.12
N ALA A 129 3.74 12.24 -9.65
CA ALA A 129 3.57 12.38 -11.09
C ALA A 129 3.26 13.81 -11.48
N GLY A 130 3.72 14.22 -12.66
CA GLY A 130 3.47 15.55 -13.22
C GLY A 130 3.80 15.59 -14.72
N THR A 131 3.83 16.79 -15.29
CA THR A 131 4.16 16.99 -16.72
C THR A 131 5.21 18.08 -16.92
N ASP A 132 6.00 18.03 -17.99
CA ASP A 132 6.83 19.17 -18.41
C ASP A 132 6.02 20.22 -19.22
N GLU A 133 6.69 21.26 -19.74
CA GLU A 133 6.07 22.30 -20.58
C GLU A 133 5.51 21.74 -21.89
N GLU A 134 6.15 20.71 -22.46
CA GLU A 134 5.71 20.04 -23.66
C GLU A 134 4.54 19.06 -23.40
N GLY A 135 4.16 18.85 -22.14
CA GLY A 135 3.08 17.95 -21.73
C GLY A 135 3.51 16.49 -21.64
N ASN A 136 4.80 16.18 -21.68
CA ASN A 136 5.29 14.83 -21.43
C ASN A 136 5.07 14.49 -19.96
N TYR A 137 4.51 13.30 -19.72
CA TYR A 137 4.27 12.79 -18.37
C TYR A 137 5.56 12.28 -17.75
N TYR A 138 5.78 12.59 -16.46
CA TYR A 138 6.90 12.08 -15.67
C TYR A 138 6.40 11.46 -14.37
N GLU A 139 7.07 10.39 -13.95
CA GLU A 139 6.91 9.78 -12.63
C GLU A 139 8.19 9.94 -11.80
N SER A 140 8.04 9.94 -10.48
CA SER A 140 9.18 9.90 -9.58
C SER A 140 9.85 8.53 -9.69
N GLY A 141 11.18 8.52 -9.86
CA GLY A 141 11.98 7.31 -9.80
C GLY A 141 12.20 6.77 -8.38
N TRP A 142 11.57 7.37 -7.38
CA TRP A 142 11.54 6.91 -6.00
C TRP A 142 10.10 6.72 -5.52
N ILE A 143 9.93 5.83 -4.54
CA ILE A 143 8.69 5.58 -3.82
C ILE A 143 9.04 5.66 -2.34
N ASP A 144 8.27 6.43 -1.58
CA ASP A 144 8.40 6.46 -0.13
C ASP A 144 7.25 5.71 0.52
N SER A 145 7.52 5.14 1.69
CA SER A 145 6.52 4.40 2.43
C SER A 145 6.50 4.77 3.91
N VAL A 146 5.30 4.77 4.48
CA VAL A 146 5.07 5.12 5.89
C VAL A 146 4.04 4.19 6.51
N LEU A 147 4.32 3.76 7.73
CA LEU A 147 3.37 3.04 8.57
C LEU A 147 2.54 4.06 9.35
N MET A 148 1.25 4.11 9.08
CA MET A 148 0.31 4.93 9.83
C MET A 148 -0.38 4.08 10.89
N GLU A 149 -0.42 4.59 12.12
CA GLU A 149 -1.26 4.04 13.18
C GLU A 149 -2.66 4.67 13.14
N ILE A 150 -3.68 3.84 13.26
CA ILE A 150 -5.05 4.29 13.42
C ILE A 150 -5.34 4.22 14.90
N GLY A 151 -5.46 5.40 15.51
CA GLY A 151 -5.96 5.61 16.85
C GLY A 151 -7.38 5.08 16.95
N GLN A 152 -7.50 3.77 17.18
CA GLN A 152 -8.69 3.22 17.78
C GLN A 152 -8.88 3.89 19.13
N GLN A 153 -10.11 4.26 19.44
CA GLN A 153 -10.49 4.63 20.79
C GLN A 153 -10.00 3.51 21.71
N SER A 154 -9.05 3.83 22.60
CA SER A 154 -8.44 2.89 23.52
C SER A 154 -9.49 1.91 24.00
N THR A 155 -9.27 0.62 23.79
CA THR A 155 -10.06 -0.43 24.43
C THR A 155 -10.27 -0.02 25.89
N PRO A 156 -11.51 0.01 26.41
CA PRO A 156 -11.66 0.10 27.84
C PRO A 156 -10.80 -1.02 28.42
N ILE A 157 -9.84 -0.68 29.28
CA ILE A 157 -9.16 -1.66 30.12
C ILE A 157 -10.25 -2.20 31.03
N ILE A 158 -11.00 -3.21 30.56
CA ILE A 158 -11.98 -3.89 31.39
C ILE A 158 -11.12 -4.67 32.40
N PRO A 159 -11.29 -4.44 33.72
CA PRO A 159 -10.65 -5.29 34.73
C PRO A 159 -11.01 -6.76 34.46
N PRO A 160 -10.19 -7.74 34.89
CA PRO A 160 -10.42 -9.14 34.57
C PRO A 160 -11.70 -9.61 35.25
N VAL A 161 -12.83 -9.54 34.55
CA VAL A 161 -14.12 -9.99 35.05
C VAL A 161 -14.49 -11.30 34.35
N THR A 162 -14.58 -12.28 35.24
CA THR A 162 -14.95 -13.69 35.13
C THR A 162 -16.16 -14.00 34.22
N ASN A 163 -16.02 -15.08 33.44
CA ASN A 163 -17.00 -15.75 32.55
C ASN A 163 -17.50 -14.96 31.33
N ASN A 164 -16.59 -14.74 30.37
CA ASN A 164 -16.77 -13.95 29.13
C ASN A 164 -17.36 -14.68 27.91
N GLN A 165 -17.53 -16.01 27.91
CA GLN A 165 -17.89 -16.71 26.66
C GLN A 165 -19.33 -16.45 26.18
N ASP A 166 -20.31 -16.35 27.08
CA ASP A 166 -21.71 -16.15 26.67
C ASP A 166 -21.99 -14.71 26.21
N HIS A 167 -21.30 -13.73 26.79
CA HIS A 167 -21.39 -12.35 26.33
C HIS A 167 -20.78 -12.20 24.93
N LEU A 168 -19.62 -12.83 24.67
CA LEU A 168 -18.96 -12.78 23.36
C LEU A 168 -19.80 -13.46 22.26
N LYS A 169 -20.40 -14.64 22.54
CA LYS A 169 -21.34 -15.31 21.60
C LYS A 169 -22.55 -14.45 21.25
N SER A 170 -22.96 -13.53 22.13
CA SER A 170 -24.11 -12.65 21.89
C SER A 170 -23.79 -11.56 20.87
N LEU A 171 -22.52 -11.17 20.76
CA LEU A 171 -22.06 -10.12 19.86
C LEU A 171 -21.99 -10.64 18.42
N PRO A 172 -22.46 -9.85 17.42
CA PRO A 172 -22.23 -10.14 16.02
C PRO A 172 -20.72 -10.30 15.71
N PRO A 173 -20.34 -11.14 14.73
CA PRO A 173 -18.95 -11.38 14.35
C PRO A 173 -18.12 -10.10 14.15
N LEU A 174 -18.67 -9.12 13.43
CA LEU A 174 -18.00 -7.84 13.21
C LEU A 174 -17.77 -7.05 14.51
N LYS A 175 -18.66 -7.16 15.49
CA LYS A 175 -18.48 -6.50 16.80
C LYS A 175 -17.42 -7.18 17.65
N GLN A 176 -17.32 -8.51 17.57
CA GLN A 176 -16.25 -9.26 18.22
C GLN A 176 -14.89 -8.89 17.61
N MET A 177 -14.82 -8.78 16.28
CA MET A 177 -13.62 -8.36 15.58
C MET A 177 -13.19 -6.93 15.94
N ARG A 178 -14.15 -6.00 15.99
CA ARG A 178 -13.93 -4.63 16.50
C ARG A 178 -13.47 -4.57 17.97
N ALA A 179 -13.70 -5.61 18.75
CA ALA A 179 -13.22 -5.72 20.14
C ALA A 179 -11.80 -6.33 20.23
N GLY A 180 -11.11 -6.51 19.10
CA GLY A 180 -9.73 -7.01 19.04
C GLY A 180 -9.60 -8.53 18.93
N ILE A 181 -10.70 -9.26 18.63
CA ILE A 181 -10.67 -10.71 18.41
C ILE A 181 -10.29 -10.97 16.95
N ALA A 182 -9.26 -11.79 16.72
CA ALA A 182 -8.83 -12.16 15.37
C ALA A 182 -9.98 -12.86 14.60
N PRO A 183 -10.10 -12.70 13.27
CA PRO A 183 -11.18 -13.31 12.48
C PRO A 183 -11.34 -14.82 12.68
N GLU A 184 -10.24 -15.53 12.93
CA GLU A 184 -10.18 -16.97 13.16
C GLU A 184 -10.67 -17.37 14.57
N ASP A 185 -10.55 -16.45 15.53
CA ASP A 185 -10.90 -16.64 16.94
C ASP A 185 -12.33 -16.16 17.28
N ILE A 186 -13.09 -15.74 16.26
CA ILE A 186 -14.48 -15.28 16.43
C ILE A 186 -15.36 -16.41 16.95
N ILE A 187 -16.07 -16.14 18.05
CA ILE A 187 -16.90 -17.12 18.72
C ILE A 187 -18.33 -17.04 18.17
N CYS A 188 -18.76 -18.10 17.49
CA CYS A 188 -20.14 -18.21 17.02
C CYS A 188 -21.08 -18.78 18.09
N LYS A 189 -22.37 -18.45 17.95
CA LYS A 189 -23.45 -19.11 18.70
C LYS A 189 -23.48 -20.60 18.38
N GLU A 190 -24.05 -21.37 19.29
CA GLU A 190 -24.22 -22.82 19.13
C GLU A 190 -24.93 -23.16 17.80
N GLY A 191 -24.40 -24.17 17.10
CA GLY A 191 -24.90 -24.59 15.79
C GLY A 191 -24.41 -23.75 14.60
N PHE A 192 -23.59 -22.73 14.84
CA PHE A 192 -22.93 -21.92 13.81
C PHE A 192 -21.42 -22.09 13.88
N VAL A 193 -20.77 -21.97 12.72
CA VAL A 193 -19.32 -21.98 12.57
C VAL A 193 -18.87 -20.71 11.88
N ILE A 194 -17.65 -20.28 12.20
CA ILE A 194 -17.01 -19.14 11.60
C ILE A 194 -16.64 -19.43 10.14
N ALA A 195 -16.86 -18.47 9.26
CA ALA A 195 -16.38 -18.46 7.88
C ALA A 195 -15.88 -17.05 7.53
N ILE A 196 -14.74 -16.97 6.86
CA ILE A 196 -14.12 -15.69 6.51
C ILE A 196 -14.42 -15.43 5.04
N LYS A 197 -15.05 -14.31 4.71
CA LYS A 197 -15.37 -13.99 3.31
C LYS A 197 -14.09 -13.76 2.51
N THR A 198 -13.94 -14.43 1.39
CA THR A 198 -12.80 -14.26 0.47
C THR A 198 -12.71 -12.83 -0.07
N SER A 199 -13.86 -12.18 -0.27
CA SER A 199 -13.91 -10.85 -0.91
C SER A 199 -13.32 -9.71 -0.08
N ASN A 200 -13.35 -9.81 1.25
CA ASN A 200 -12.97 -8.69 2.11
C ASN A 200 -12.38 -9.09 3.48
N GLY A 201 -12.19 -10.39 3.74
CA GLY A 201 -11.66 -10.89 5.02
C GLY A 201 -12.65 -10.81 6.18
N ASN A 202 -13.90 -10.39 5.96
CA ASN A 202 -14.83 -10.20 7.08
C ASN A 202 -15.40 -11.54 7.58
N PRO A 203 -15.43 -11.75 8.91
CA PRO A 203 -15.99 -12.96 9.51
C PRO A 203 -17.52 -12.99 9.46
N SER A 204 -18.07 -14.19 9.30
CA SER A 204 -19.51 -14.45 9.37
C SER A 204 -19.79 -15.79 10.04
N CYS A 205 -20.74 -15.80 10.98
CA CYS A 205 -21.25 -17.04 11.57
C CYS A 205 -22.36 -17.62 10.70
N MET A 206 -22.19 -18.85 10.24
CA MET A 206 -23.16 -19.54 9.39
C MET A 206 -23.27 -21.01 9.77
N LYS A 207 -24.33 -21.68 9.30
CA LYS A 207 -24.48 -23.12 9.53
C LYS A 207 -23.36 -23.90 8.82
N PRO A 208 -22.87 -25.02 9.39
CA PRO A 208 -21.82 -25.83 8.76
C PRO A 208 -22.11 -26.22 7.30
N GLY A 209 -23.35 -26.64 7.01
CA GLY A 209 -23.75 -26.98 5.64
C GLY A 209 -23.77 -25.79 4.67
N THR A 210 -24.00 -24.58 5.18
CA THR A 210 -23.89 -23.34 4.37
C THR A 210 -22.42 -23.00 4.13
N LYS A 211 -21.57 -23.12 5.17
CA LYS A 211 -20.12 -22.92 5.03
C LYS A 211 -19.54 -23.85 3.95
N ALA A 212 -19.86 -25.14 3.99
CA ALA A 212 -19.37 -26.10 2.99
C ALA A 212 -19.74 -25.70 1.55
N LYS A 213 -21.02 -25.36 1.32
CA LYS A 213 -21.50 -24.90 0.01
C LYS A 213 -20.83 -23.60 -0.45
N LEU A 214 -20.53 -22.70 0.47
CA LEU A 214 -19.90 -21.41 0.15
C LEU A 214 -18.39 -21.54 -0.04
N LEU A 215 -17.76 -22.49 0.64
CA LEU A 215 -16.36 -22.88 0.45
C LEU A 215 -16.16 -23.48 -0.95
N GLU A 216 -17.04 -24.41 -1.38
CA GLU A 216 -17.04 -24.96 -2.75
C GLU A 216 -17.22 -23.89 -3.84
N ARG A 217 -17.89 -22.79 -3.49
CA ARG A 217 -18.13 -21.64 -4.39
C ARG A 217 -17.05 -20.56 -4.29
N GLY A 218 -16.01 -20.76 -3.48
CA GLY A 218 -14.93 -19.80 -3.26
C GLY A 218 -15.35 -18.50 -2.57
N TRP A 219 -16.53 -18.46 -1.93
CA TRP A 219 -17.02 -17.24 -1.27
C TRP A 219 -16.45 -17.05 0.13
N VAL A 220 -16.02 -18.15 0.76
CA VAL A 220 -15.38 -18.15 2.08
C VAL A 220 -14.13 -19.03 2.07
N SER A 221 -13.20 -18.72 2.96
CA SER A 221 -12.06 -19.55 3.38
C SER A 221 -12.24 -20.07 4.81
#